data_AF-A0A5K1FNH7-F1
#
_entry.id   AF-A0A5K1FNH7-F1
#
_cell.length_a   1.000
_cell.length_b   1.000
_cell.length_c   1.000
_cell.angle_alpha   90.00
_cell.angle_beta   90.00
_cell.angle_gamma   90.00
#
_symmetry.space_group_name_H-M   'P 1'
#
loop_
_entity.id
_entity.type
_entity.pdbx_description
1 polymer ?
#
loop_
_entity_poly.entity_id
_entity_poly.type
_entity_poly.pdbx_seq_one_letter_code
_entity_poly.pdbx_strand_id
1 'polypeptide(L)' 'MDEVSLQRALNLIHRNSDNYVAMFFHASWCPFSKTSMPVFVILSSLFPTIHHIAVEESAVRP' A
#
# COMPACT_ATOMS: atom_id res chain seq x y z
N MET A 1 4.71 6.20 -9.93
CA MET A 1 4.69 4.75 -10.15
C MET A 1 6.07 4.28 -10.62
N ASP A 2 6.94 3.96 -9.67
CA ASP A 2 8.20 3.27 -9.95
C ASP A 2 7.89 1.82 -10.32
N GLU A 3 8.18 1.44 -11.56
CA GLU A 3 7.90 0.11 -12.12
C GLU A 3 8.57 -1.01 -11.31
N VAL A 4 9.71 -0.70 -10.67
CA VAL A 4 10.46 -1.61 -9.81
C VAL A 4 9.71 -1.94 -8.52
N SER A 5 9.07 -0.95 -7.90
CA SER A 5 8.26 -1.13 -6.69
C SER A 5 7.01 -1.97 -6.97
N LEU A 6 6.38 -1.76 -8.13
CA LEU A 6 5.26 -2.59 -8.57
C LEU A 6 5.70 -4.03 -8.86
N GLN A 7 6.82 -4.22 -9.57
CA GLN A 7 7.35 -5.55 -9.84
C GLN A 7 7.76 -6.29 -8.56
N ARG A 8 8.31 -5.60 -7.56
CA ARG A 8 8.60 -6.21 -6.25
C ARG A 8 7.33 -6.67 -5.55
N ALA A 9 6.27 -5.86 -5.54
CA ALA A 9 5.00 -6.24 -4.95
C ALA A 9 4.37 -7.45 -5.66
N LEU A 10 4.38 -7.45 -7.01
CA LEU A 10 3.89 -8.58 -7.80
C LEU A 10 4.69 -9.86 -7.54
N ASN A 11 6.01 -9.76 -7.41
CA ASN A 11 6.86 -10.91 -7.07
C ASN A 11 6.59 -11.46 -5.66
N LEU A 12 6.25 -10.60 -4.69
CA LEU A 12 5.88 -11.05 -3.34
C LEU A 12 4.54 -11.78 -3.33
N ILE A 13 3.57 -11.34 -4.13
CA ILE A 13 2.26 -12.00 -4.30
C ILE A 13 2.44 -13.34 -5.02
N HIS A 14 3.19 -13.37 -6.11
CA HIS A 14 3.37 -14.58 -6.94
C HIS A 14 4.07 -15.73 -6.20
N ARG A 15 4.95 -15.41 -5.25
CA ARG A 15 5.66 -16.40 -4.42
C ARG A 15 4.82 -16.96 -3.28
N ASN A 16 3.76 -16.25 -2.90
CA ASN A 16 2.87 -16.61 -1.80
C ASN A 16 1.46 -16.78 -2.35
N SER A 17 1.25 -17.75 -3.24
CA SER A 17 0.01 -17.97 -4.01
C SER A 17 -1.30 -17.98 -3.20
N ASP A 18 -1.23 -18.11 -1.87
CA ASP A 18 -2.35 -18.12 -0.93
C ASP A 18 -2.46 -16.88 -0.03
N ASN A 19 -1.57 -15.88 -0.16
CA ASN A 19 -1.54 -14.68 0.70
C ASN A 19 -1.94 -13.40 -0.06
N TYR A 20 -2.90 -12.69 0.51
CA TYR A 20 -3.34 -11.38 0.02
C TYR A 20 -2.35 -10.27 0.43
N VAL A 21 -2.22 -9.26 -0.42
CA VAL A 21 -1.45 -8.04 -0.14
C VAL A 21 -2.39 -6.84 -0.24
N ALA A 22 -2.39 -6.00 0.79
CA ALA A 22 -3.12 -4.74 0.80
C ALA A 22 -2.15 -3.59 0.48
N MET A 23 -2.41 -2.85 -0.59
CA MET A 23 -1.57 -1.74 -1.01
C MET A 23 -2.33 -0.42 -0.92
N PHE A 24 -1.74 0.57 -0.28
CA PHE A 24 -2.31 1.91 -0.15
C PHE A 24 -1.39 2.94 -0.77
N PHE A 25 -1.78 3.43 -1.95
CA PHE A 25 -1.14 4.55 -2.61
C PHE A 25 -1.63 5.85 -2.00
N HIS A 26 -0.72 6.66 -1.48
CA HIS A 26 -1.07 7.86 -0.74
C HIS A 26 -0.17 9.02 -1.13
N ALA A 27 -0.68 10.24 -0.96
CA ALA A 27 0.12 11.44 -1.14
C ALA A 27 0.06 12.31 0.11
N SER A 28 1.20 12.81 0.57
CA SER A 28 1.31 13.67 1.76
C SER A 28 0.59 15.01 1.63
N TRP A 29 0.21 15.43 0.41
CA TRP A 29 -0.62 16.60 0.16
C TRP A 29 -2.12 16.28 0.07
N CYS A 30 -2.50 15.02 -0.17
CA CYS A 30 -3.89 14.64 -0.45
C CYS A 30 -4.70 14.51 0.85
N PRO A 31 -5.82 15.26 1.01
CA PRO A 31 -6.66 15.18 2.21
C PRO A 31 -7.20 13.77 2.47
N PHE A 32 -7.70 13.09 1.42
CA PHE A 32 -8.17 11.70 1.52
C PHE A 32 -7.07 10.79 2.06
N SER A 33 -5.85 10.91 1.51
CA SER A 33 -4.72 10.10 1.94
C SER A 33 -4.38 10.28 3.42
N LYS A 34 -4.41 11.51 3.92
CA LYS A 34 -4.19 11.80 5.34
C LYS A 34 -5.28 11.20 6.23
N THR A 35 -6.53 11.24 5.79
CA THR A 35 -7.67 10.70 6.55
C THR A 35 -7.71 9.17 6.53
N SER A 36 -7.32 8.52 5.43
CA SER A 36 -7.35 7.06 5.31
C SER A 36 -6.10 6.35 5.84
N MET A 37 -4.96 7.04 5.95
CA MET A 37 -3.72 6.44 6.48
C MET A 37 -3.89 5.83 7.89
N PRO A 38 -4.49 6.51 8.88
CA PRO A 38 -4.72 5.91 10.20
C PRO A 38 -5.57 4.64 10.14
N VAL A 39 -6.58 4.61 9.27
CA VAL A 39 -7.42 3.42 9.06
C VAL A 39 -6.59 2.28 8.49
N PHE A 40 -5.72 2.56 7.51
CA PHE A 40 -4.83 1.57 6.93
C PHE A 40 -3.86 0.97 7.96
N VAL A 41 -3.34 1.78 8.89
CA VAL A 41 -2.50 1.35 10.02
C VAL A 41 -3.28 0.48 11.02
N ILE A 42 -4.55 0.81 11.29
CA ILE A 42 -5.40 -0.02 12.15
C ILE A 42 -5.63 -1.38 11.47
N LEU A 43 -5.95 -1.39 10.18
CA LEU A 43 -6.19 -2.62 9.43
C LEU A 43 -4.96 -3.53 9.41
N SER A 44 -3.73 -2.99 9.31
CA SER A 44 -2.52 -3.82 9.36
C SER A 44 -2.31 -4.52 10.70
N SER A 45 -2.79 -3.90 11.78
CA SER A 45 -2.77 -4.50 13.12
C SER A 45 -3.87 -5.56 13.30
N LEU A 46 -5.05 -5.34 12.70
CA LEU A 46 -6.19 -6.27 12.76
C LEU A 46 -6.00 -7.50 11.86
N PHE A 47 -5.28 -7.35 10.76
CA PHE A 47 -5.07 -8.40 9.76
C PHE A 47 -3.57 -8.66 9.51
N PRO A 48 -2.82 -9.14 10.52
CA PRO A 48 -1.37 -9.31 10.42
C PRO A 48 -0.94 -10.41 9.43
N THR A 49 -1.87 -11.25 8.98
CA THR A 49 -1.62 -12.26 7.93
C THR A 49 -1.62 -11.66 6.53
N ILE A 50 -2.22 -10.48 6.35
CA ILE A 50 -2.17 -9.72 5.10
C ILE A 50 -0.92 -8.85 5.15
N HIS A 51 -0.15 -8.82 4.05
CA HIS A 51 0.97 -7.92 3.98
C HIS A 51 0.49 -6.51 3.57
N HIS A 52 0.68 -5.52 4.44
CA HIS A 52 0.27 -4.14 4.20
C HIS A 52 1.45 -3.29 3.71
N ILE A 53 1.29 -2.64 2.56
CA ILE A 53 2.29 -1.75 1.95
C ILE A 53 1.67 -0.37 1.72
N ALA A 54 2.28 0.68 2.26
CA ALA A 54 1.95 2.06 1.93
C ALA A 54 3.00 2.62 0.95
N VAL A 55 2.54 3.20 -0.16
CA VAL A 55 3.41 3.74 -1.22
C VAL A 55 3.11 5.23 -1.37
N GLU A 56 4.12 6.07 -1.16
CA GLU A 56 3.98 7.53 -1.34
C GLU A 56 4.09 7.92 -2.82
N GLU A 57 3.03 8.53 -3.35
CA GLU A 57 2.92 9.05 -4.72
C GLU A 57 2.64 10.56 -4.67
N SER A 58 3.65 11.34 -4.29
CA SER A 58 3.52 12.80 -4.11
C SER A 58 3.78 13.62 -5.38
N ALA A 59 4.28 12.99 -6.45
CA ALA A 59 4.66 13.63 -7.71
C ALA A 59 3.49 14.01 -8.63
N VAL A 60 2.36 13.31 -8.51
CA VAL A 60 1.13 13.65 -9.24
C VAL A 60 0.34 14.60 -8.35
N ARG A 61 0.01 15.80 -8.82
CA ARG A 61 -0.92 16.73 -8.15
C ARG A 61 -2.12 16.97 -9.10
N PRO A 62 -3.34 17.26 -8.59
CA PRO A 62 -4.46 17.65 -9.44
C PRO A 62 -4.19 18.95 -10.21
#